data_AF-A0A1V3WL04-F1
#
_entry.id   AF-A0A1V3WL04-F1
#
_cell.length_a   1.000
_cell.length_b   1.000
_cell.length_c   1.000
_cell.angle_alpha   90.00
_cell.angle_beta   90.00
_cell.angle_gamma   90.00
#
_symmetry.space_group_name_H-M   'P 1'
#
loop_
_entity.id
_entity.type
_entity.pdbx_description
1 polymer ?
#
loop_
_entity_poly.entity_id
_entity_poly.type
_entity_poly.pdbx_seq_one_letter_code
_entity_poly.pdbx_strand_id
1 'polypeptide(L)' 'MADKVTFLHLDQEQAAEATEIAAQPAFGETGGIANLPDGTTAVLPARLDQGVAMIVHPDGSVTVFKGDLAQFLPYLGN' A
#
# COMPACT_ATOMS: atom_id res chain seq x y z
N MET A 1 28.55 -13.06 -1.49
CA MET A 1 27.91 -11.73 -1.44
C MET A 1 26.41 -11.95 -1.59
N ALA A 2 25.73 -12.31 -0.50
CA ALA A 2 24.31 -12.70 -0.54
C ALA A 2 23.57 -12.27 0.75
N ASP A 3 23.99 -11.16 1.36
CA ASP A 3 23.57 -10.76 2.71
C ASP A 3 22.60 -9.57 2.73
N LYS A 4 22.12 -9.12 1.57
CA LYS A 4 21.15 -8.01 1.48
C LYS A 4 19.69 -8.43 1.31
N VAL A 5 19.42 -9.71 1.03
CA VAL A 5 18.05 -10.17 0.73
C VAL A 5 17.22 -10.41 2.00
N THR A 6 17.86 -10.79 3.11
CA THR A 6 17.16 -11.16 4.35
C THR A 6 16.55 -9.97 5.08
N PHE A 7 17.16 -8.78 5.02
CA PHE A 7 16.63 -7.59 5.70
C PHE A 7 15.37 -7.06 4.98
N LEU A 8 15.42 -6.97 3.64
CA LEU A 8 14.28 -6.51 2.83
C LEU A 8 13.04 -7.40 2.94
N HIS A 9 13.20 -8.71 3.08
CA HIS A 9 12.07 -9.64 3.21
C HIS A 9 11.31 -9.43 4.53
N LEU A 10 12.04 -9.20 5.63
CA LEU A 10 11.46 -8.93 6.95
C LEU A 10 10.66 -7.61 6.95
N ASP A 11 11.23 -6.53 6.39
CA ASP A 11 10.55 -5.24 6.28
C ASP A 11 9.31 -5.29 5.34
N GLN A 12 9.36 -6.08 4.26
CA GLN A 12 8.22 -6.21 3.34
C GLN A 12 7.03 -6.95 3.99
N GLU A 13 7.27 -8.01 4.77
CA GLU A 13 6.20 -8.73 5.48
C GLU A 13 5.51 -7.83 6.51
N GLN A 14 6.29 -7.05 7.26
CA GLN A 14 5.78 -6.11 8.26
C GLN A 14 5.03 -4.94 7.62
N ALA A 15 5.52 -4.43 6.50
CA ALA A 15 4.83 -3.41 5.72
C ALA A 15 3.51 -3.93 5.14
N ALA A 16 3.49 -5.17 4.62
CA ALA A 16 2.29 -5.80 4.10
C ALA A 16 1.24 -5.98 5.21
N GLU A 17 1.63 -6.48 6.38
CA GLU A 17 0.73 -6.72 7.52
C GLU A 17 0.17 -5.39 8.08
N ALA A 18 1.03 -4.38 8.28
CA ALA A 18 0.59 -3.05 8.73
C ALA A 18 -0.37 -2.40 7.73
N THR A 19 -0.15 -2.62 6.44
CA THR A 19 -1.01 -2.09 5.39
C THR A 19 -2.33 -2.83 5.32
N GLU A 20 -2.34 -4.16 5.43
CA GLU A 20 -3.56 -4.96 5.41
C GLU A 20 -4.48 -4.59 6.58
N ILE A 21 -3.91 -4.39 7.79
CA ILE A 21 -4.63 -3.90 8.97
C ILE A 21 -5.22 -2.50 8.75
N ALA A 22 -4.46 -1.59 8.15
CA ALA A 22 -4.93 -0.23 7.88
C ALA A 22 -6.00 -0.19 6.77
N ALA A 23 -5.97 -1.13 5.84
CA ALA A 23 -6.82 -1.18 4.66
C ALA A 23 -8.20 -1.81 4.90
N GLN A 24 -8.26 -2.88 5.69
CA GLN A 24 -9.48 -3.61 6.03
C GLN A 24 -10.65 -2.71 6.46
N PRO A 25 -10.50 -1.74 7.37
CA PRO A 25 -11.63 -0.95 7.86
C PRO A 25 -12.21 0.03 6.84
N ALA A 26 -11.51 0.33 5.73
CA ALA A 26 -11.92 1.44 4.87
C ALA A 26 -12.11 1.11 3.39
N PHE A 27 -11.72 -0.09 2.94
CA PHE A 27 -12.22 -0.64 1.65
C PHE A 27 -13.01 -1.94 1.78
N GLY A 28 -12.87 -2.68 2.88
CA GLY A 28 -13.41 -4.03 3.02
C GLY A 28 -12.62 -5.05 2.18
N GLU A 29 -12.59 -4.87 0.85
CA GLU A 29 -11.85 -5.70 -0.10
C GLU A 29 -10.87 -4.83 -0.92
N THR A 30 -9.58 -5.13 -0.79
CA THR A 30 -8.50 -4.40 -1.46
C THR A 30 -8.11 -5.09 -2.76
N GLY A 31 -7.84 -4.31 -3.79
CA GLY A 31 -7.39 -4.80 -5.11
C GLY A 31 -5.88 -4.92 -5.21
N GLY A 32 -5.16 -4.32 -4.25
CA GLY A 32 -3.71 -4.36 -4.20
C GLY A 32 -3.16 -3.28 -3.27
N ILE A 33 -1.89 -3.49 -2.90
CA ILE A 33 -1.12 -2.59 -2.06
C ILE A 33 0.06 -2.07 -2.88
N ALA A 34 0.18 -0.74 -2.95
CA ALA A 34 1.24 -0.03 -3.64
C ALA A 34 2.15 0.66 -2.63
N ASN A 35 3.40 0.22 -2.53
CA ASN A 35 4.40 0.85 -1.66
C ASN A 35 5.08 2.00 -2.41
N LEU A 36 4.86 3.22 -1.96
CA LEU A 36 5.43 4.41 -2.57
C LEU A 36 6.86 4.65 -2.06
N PRO A 37 7.75 5.23 -2.88
CA PRO A 37 9.14 5.50 -2.50
C PRO A 37 9.30 6.57 -1.42
N ASP A 38 8.23 7.30 -1.09
CA ASP A 38 8.17 8.24 0.03
C ASP A 38 7.93 7.56 1.39
N GLY A 39 7.73 6.23 1.39
CA GLY A 39 7.43 5.44 2.59
C GLY A 39 5.94 5.43 2.95
N THR A 40 5.09 6.01 2.12
CA THR A 40 3.64 5.86 2.25
C THR A 40 3.16 4.62 1.53
N THR A 41 2.03 4.08 1.97
CA THR A 41 1.41 2.92 1.33
C THR A 41 0.05 3.29 0.79
N ALA A 42 -0.11 3.13 -0.52
CA ALA A 42 -1.38 3.31 -1.21
C ALA A 42 -2.14 1.98 -1.28
N VAL A 43 -3.26 1.93 -0.60
CA VAL A 43 -4.21 0.83 -0.68
C VAL A 43 -5.20 1.15 -1.79
N LEU A 44 -5.24 0.27 -2.78
CA LEU A 44 -6.15 0.36 -3.90
C LEU A 44 -7.40 -0.50 -3.63
N PRO A 45 -8.61 0.00 -3.93
CA PRO A 45 -9.82 -0.81 -3.87
C PRO A 45 -9.79 -1.90 -4.95
N ALA A 46 -10.53 -2.98 -4.74
CA ALA A 46 -10.73 -4.01 -5.77
C ALA A 46 -11.32 -3.42 -7.07
N ARG A 47 -12.06 -2.31 -6.96
CA ARG A 47 -12.65 -1.59 -8.09
C ARG A 47 -11.97 -0.24 -8.28
N LEU A 48 -11.01 -0.18 -9.20
CA LEU A 48 -10.31 1.06 -9.54
C LEU A 48 -11.24 2.15 -10.11
N ASP A 49 -12.41 1.76 -10.66
CA ASP A 49 -13.45 2.69 -11.13
C ASP A 49 -13.99 3.61 -10.02
N GLN A 50 -13.79 3.26 -8.76
CA GLN A 50 -14.19 4.11 -7.64
C GLN A 50 -13.36 5.40 -7.58
N GLY A 51 -12.15 5.41 -8.14
CA GLY A 51 -11.28 6.58 -8.12
C GLY A 51 -10.88 7.02 -6.71
N VAL A 52 -10.93 6.11 -5.74
CA VAL A 52 -10.65 6.37 -4.33
C VAL A 52 -9.59 5.36 -3.86
N ALA A 53 -8.49 5.84 -3.29
CA ALA A 53 -7.48 5.03 -2.63
C ALA A 53 -7.28 5.53 -1.20
N MET A 54 -6.69 4.70 -0.34
CA MET A 54 -6.24 5.16 0.96
C MET A 54 -4.75 5.25 0.94
N ILE A 55 -4.22 6.33 1.49
CA ILE A 55 -2.81 6.54 1.70
C ILE A 55 -2.57 6.42 3.19
N VAL A 56 -1.81 5.40 3.55
CA VAL A 56 -1.29 5.17 4.89
C VAL A 56 0.07 5.84 4.95
N HIS A 57 0.20 6.79 5.86
CA HIS A 57 1.45 7.49 6.09
C HIS A 57 2.32 6.70 7.08
N PRO A 58 3.65 6.86 7.04
CA PRO A 58 4.56 6.19 7.96
C PRO A 58 4.39 6.64 9.43
N ASP A 59 3.69 7.74 9.69
CA ASP A 59 3.30 8.17 11.04
C ASP A 59 2.06 7.43 11.58
N GLY A 60 1.49 6.51 10.79
CA GLY A 60 0.29 5.75 11.12
C GLY A 60 -1.02 6.50 10.82
N SER A 61 -0.94 7.72 10.27
CA SER A 61 -2.13 8.44 9.85
C SER A 61 -2.67 7.91 8.52
N VAL A 62 -3.99 7.95 8.37
CA VAL A 62 -4.67 7.42 7.19
C VAL A 62 -5.43 8.54 6.52
N THR A 63 -5.20 8.71 5.22
CA THR A 63 -5.84 9.72 4.40
C THR A 63 -6.53 9.07 3.19
N VAL A 64 -7.64 9.64 2.75
CA VAL A 64 -8.35 9.16 1.56
C VAL A 64 -7.91 9.98 0.37
N PHE A 65 -7.24 9.34 -0.58
CA PHE A 65 -6.93 9.90 -1.88
C PHE A 65 -8.12 9.70 -2.83
N LYS A 66 -8.44 10.72 -3.61
CA LYS A 66 -9.46 10.65 -4.66
C LYS A 66 -8.88 11.19 -5.95
N GLY A 67 -8.87 10.38 -7.00
CA GLY A 67 -8.27 10.74 -8.28
C GLY A 67 -7.93 9.52 -9.12
N ASP A 68 -6.97 9.71 -10.02
CA ASP A 68 -6.52 8.65 -10.90
C ASP A 68 -5.73 7.60 -10.13
N LEU A 69 -6.28 6.40 -10.00
CA LEU A 69 -5.63 5.29 -9.31
C LEU A 69 -4.56 4.61 -10.16
N ALA A 70 -4.54 4.86 -11.47
CA ALA A 70 -3.55 4.29 -12.38
C ALA A 70 -2.11 4.69 -11.98
N GLN A 71 -1.94 5.84 -11.31
CA GLN A 71 -0.63 6.31 -10.84
C GLN A 71 0.02 5.38 -9.81
N PHE A 72 -0.77 4.56 -9.11
CA PHE A 72 -0.28 3.62 -8.09
C PHE A 72 0.02 2.23 -8.65
N LEU A 73 -0.48 1.90 -9.86
CA LEU A 73 -0.26 0.59 -10.49
C LEU A 73 1.22 0.22 -10.67
N PRO A 74 2.14 1.14 -11.02
CA PRO A 74 3.57 0.82 -11.13
C PRO A 74 4.23 0.37 -9.81
N TYR A 75 3.58 0.64 -8.68
CA TYR A 75 4.09 0.38 -7.34
C TYR A 75 3.43 -0.85 -6.68
N LEU A 76 2.51 -1.52 -7.38
CA LEU A 76 1.90 -2.77 -6.93
C LEU A 76 2.92 -3.92 -7.02
N GLY A 77 3.20 -4.57 -5.89
CA GLY A 77 3.95 -5.84 -5.85
C GLY A 77 5.44 -5.76 -6.15
N ASN A 78 6.11 -4.64 -5.83
CA ASN A 78 7.58 -4.51 -5.84
C ASN A 78 8.16 -4.70 -4.44
#